data_AF-A0A957CZN4-F1
#
_entry.id   AF-A0A957CZN4-F1
#
_cell.length_a   1.000
_cell.length_b   1.000
_cell.length_c   1.000
_cell.angle_alpha   90.00
_cell.angle_beta   90.00
_cell.angle_gamma   90.00
#
_symmetry.space_group_name_H-M   'P 1'
#
loop_
_entity.id
_entity.type
_entity.pdbx_description
1 polymer ?
#
loop_
_entity_poly.entity_id
_entity_poly.type
_entity_poly.pdbx_seq_one_letter_code
_entity_poly.pdbx_strand_id
1 'polypeptide(L)' 'MTSTRWTRAILHLDMDAFFVNVHILDHPEDGDIPLVVGGQPDKRGVVASASYEAREFGIRSAMPTAKAKRL' A
#
# COMPACT_ATOMS: atom_id res chain seq x y z
N MET A 1 24.66 -21.01 31.66
CA MET A 1 24.18 -20.83 30.28
C MET A 1 22.84 -21.53 30.14
N THR A 2 21.74 -20.84 30.40
CA THR A 2 20.39 -21.39 30.24
C THR A 2 20.01 -21.27 28.77
N SER A 3 19.85 -22.43 28.13
CA SER A 3 19.30 -22.57 26.78
C SER A 3 17.83 -22.16 26.80
N THR A 4 17.50 -20.95 26.38
CA THR A 4 16.12 -20.55 26.11
C THR A 4 15.64 -21.25 24.84
N ARG A 5 15.13 -22.48 24.97
CA ARG A 5 14.42 -23.14 23.87
C ARG A 5 13.06 -22.47 23.74
N TRP A 6 12.91 -21.62 22.72
CA TRP A 6 11.60 -21.13 22.31
C TRP A 6 10.76 -22.33 21.87
N THR A 7 9.73 -22.67 22.63
CA THR A 7 8.88 -23.84 22.37
C THR A 7 8.08 -23.71 21.07
N ARG A 8 7.92 -22.47 20.56
CA ARG A 8 7.43 -22.07 19.23
C ARG A 8 7.81 -20.60 18.99
N ALA A 9 8.13 -20.24 17.76
CA ALA A 9 8.28 -18.85 17.31
C ALA A 9 7.34 -18.63 16.13
N ILE A 10 6.52 -17.57 16.18
CA ILE A 10 5.57 -17.22 15.12
C ILE A 10 5.93 -15.80 14.66
N LEU A 11 6.17 -15.65 13.36
CA LEU A 11 6.42 -14.38 12.72
C LEU A 11 5.25 -14.06 11.78
N HIS A 12 4.72 -12.85 11.90
CA HIS A 12 3.80 -12.27 10.92
C HIS A 12 4.56 -11.19 10.15
N LEU A 13 4.50 -11.27 8.83
CA LEU A 13 5.13 -10.30 7.92
C LEU A 13 4.04 -9.75 7.02
N ASP A 14 3.96 -8.43 6.95
CA ASP A 14 3.07 -7.70 6.04
C ASP A 14 3.93 -6.79 5.16
N MET A 15 3.59 -6.73 3.87
CA MET A 15 4.34 -5.93 2.91
C MET A 15 3.79 -4.51 2.87
N ASP A 16 4.67 -3.53 3.07
CA ASP A 16 4.27 -2.12 3.00
C ASP A 16 3.71 -1.78 1.62
N ALA A 17 2.54 -1.14 1.60
CA ALA A 17 1.85 -0.67 0.39
C ALA A 17 1.85 -1.67 -0.78
N PHE A 18 1.75 -2.98 -0.50
CA PHE A 18 2.06 -4.09 -1.42
C PHE A 18 1.87 -3.84 -2.92
N PHE A 19 0.64 -3.56 -3.40
CA PHE A 19 0.40 -3.40 -4.85
C PHE A 19 1.10 -2.18 -5.47
N VAL A 20 1.34 -1.12 -4.70
CA VAL A 20 2.11 0.04 -5.17
C VAL A 20 3.58 -0.35 -5.33
N ASN A 21 4.14 -1.08 -4.36
CA ASN A 21 5.53 -1.53 -4.44
C ASN A 21 5.76 -2.58 -5.54
N VAL A 22 4.74 -3.38 -5.88
CA VAL A 22 4.78 -4.22 -7.09
C VAL A 22 4.87 -3.37 -8.35
N HIS A 23 4.08 -2.30 -8.47
CA HIS A 23 4.15 -1.39 -9.61
C HIS A 23 5.52 -0.70 -9.72
N ILE A 24 6.07 -0.21 -8.60
CA ILE A 24 7.39 0.46 -8.56
C ILE A 24 8.52 -0.52 -8.91
N LEU A 25 8.41 -1.80 -8.54
CA LEU A 25 9.38 -2.82 -8.96
C LEU A 25 9.46 -2.94 -10.49
N ASP A 26 8.33 -2.84 -11.17
CA ASP A 26 8.26 -2.88 -12.64
C ASP A 26 8.55 -1.51 -13.29
N HIS A 27 8.26 -0.41 -12.60
CA HIS A 27 8.42 0.98 -13.05
C HIS A 27 9.15 1.82 -11.98
N PRO A 28 10.48 1.64 -11.82
CA PRO A 28 11.25 2.30 -10.76
C PRO A 28 11.19 3.83 -10.81
N GLU A 29 10.96 4.40 -11.99
CA GLU A 29 10.81 5.85 -12.20
C GLU A 29 9.60 6.47 -11.49
N ASP A 30 8.58 5.67 -11.15
CA ASP A 30 7.39 6.14 -10.45
C ASP A 30 7.55 6.09 -8.90
N GLY A 31 8.72 5.74 -8.39
CA GLY A 31 8.96 5.54 -6.95
C GLY A 31 8.82 6.78 -6.07
N ASP A 32 9.03 7.97 -6.64
CA ASP A 32 9.05 9.24 -5.90
C ASP A 32 7.77 10.09 -6.11
N ILE A 33 6.72 9.51 -6.70
CA ILE A 33 5.45 10.21 -6.94
C ILE A 33 4.28 9.62 -6.14
N PRO A 34 3.25 10.41 -5.80
CA PRO A 34 2.03 9.90 -5.17
C PRO A 34 1.32 8.86 -6.05
N LEU A 35 1.43 7.59 -5.68
CA LEU A 35 0.80 6.46 -6.36
C LEU A 35 -0.39 5.87 -5.60
N VAL A 36 -1.39 5.45 -6.36
CA VAL A 36 -2.60 4.75 -5.90
C VAL A 36 -2.93 3.63 -6.86
N VAL A 37 -3.13 2.42 -6.33
CA VAL A 37 -3.68 1.28 -7.09
C VAL A 37 -5.14 1.12 -6.67
N GLY A 38 -6.07 1.11 -7.63
CA GLY A 38 -7.50 0.97 -7.35
C GLY A 38 -8.37 0.92 -8.61
N GLY A 39 -9.66 0.71 -8.41
CA GLY A 39 -10.64 0.73 -9.51
C GLY A 39 -10.81 2.13 -10.11
N GLN A 40 -11.28 2.23 -11.37
CA GLN A 40 -11.36 3.51 -12.08
C GLN A 40 -12.25 4.56 -11.37
N PRO A 41 -11.89 5.87 -11.39
CA PRO A 41 -12.63 6.93 -10.68
C PRO A 41 -14.02 7.24 -11.24
N ASP A 42 -14.27 6.98 -12.52
CA ASP A 42 -15.56 7.13 -13.20
C ASP A 42 -16.51 5.94 -12.93
N LYS A 43 -16.00 4.88 -12.30
CA LYS A 43 -16.77 3.73 -11.82
C LYS A 43 -16.88 3.78 -10.30
N ARG A 44 -17.60 2.82 -9.70
CA ARG A 44 -17.67 2.65 -8.24
C ARG A 44 -16.41 1.97 -7.68
N GLY A 45 -15.23 2.41 -8.14
CA GLY A 45 -13.94 1.89 -7.72
C GLY A 45 -13.53 2.39 -6.33
N VAL A 46 -12.70 1.59 -5.67
CA VAL A 46 -12.05 1.94 -4.40
C VAL A 46 -10.54 1.78 -4.52
N VAL A 47 -9.81 2.49 -3.65
CA VAL A 47 -8.36 2.36 -3.48
C VAL A 47 -8.04 1.01 -2.83
N ALA A 48 -7.22 0.20 -3.51
CA ALA A 48 -6.70 -1.07 -3.01
C ALA A 48 -5.38 -0.87 -2.23
N SER A 49 -4.48 -0.04 -2.76
CA SER A 49 -3.22 0.33 -2.10
C SER A 49 -2.85 1.78 -2.40
N ALA A 50 -2.14 2.43 -1.49
CA ALA A 50 -1.66 3.81 -1.64
C ALA A 50 -0.24 3.93 -1.07
N SER A 51 0.62 4.62 -1.83
CA SER A 51 1.99 5.04 -1.45
C SER A 51 1.98 5.90 -0.19
N TYR A 52 3.13 6.08 0.45
CA TYR A 52 3.23 6.96 1.62
C TYR A 52 3.02 8.42 1.24
N GLU A 53 3.52 8.82 0.08
CA GLU A 53 3.37 10.12 -0.56
C GLU A 53 1.88 10.42 -0.81
N ALA A 54 1.13 9.47 -1.38
CA ALA A 54 -0.33 9.62 -1.53
C ALA A 54 -1.07 9.69 -0.19
N ARG A 55 -0.53 9.05 0.86
CA ARG A 55 -1.11 9.12 2.21
C ARG A 55 -0.96 10.50 2.84
N GLU A 56 -0.01 11.33 2.42
CA GLU A 56 0.09 12.71 2.90
C GLU A 56 -1.10 13.57 2.46
N PHE A 57 -1.66 13.28 1.28
CA PHE A 57 -2.92 13.89 0.79
C PHE A 57 -4.19 13.36 1.48
N GLY A 58 -4.04 12.46 2.45
CA GLY A 58 -5.16 11.82 3.15
C GLY A 58 -5.79 10.64 2.40
N ILE A 59 -5.21 10.21 1.27
CA ILE A 59 -5.69 9.04 0.52
C ILE A 59 -5.38 7.76 1.33
N ARG A 60 -6.35 6.85 1.43
CA ARG A 60 -6.25 5.59 2.21
C ARG A 60 -6.95 4.45 1.49
N SER A 61 -6.60 3.21 1.82
CA SER A 61 -7.30 2.02 1.33
C SER A 61 -8.80 2.08 1.64
N ALA A 62 -9.59 1.45 0.77
CA ALA A 62 -11.07 1.49 0.76
C ALA A 62 -11.69 2.88 0.51
N MET A 63 -10.91 3.96 0.35
CA MET A 63 -11.44 5.24 -0.10
C MET A 63 -12.03 5.09 -1.52
N PRO A 64 -13.20 5.67 -1.84
CA PRO A 64 -13.68 5.73 -3.21
C PRO A 64 -12.65 6.42 -4.12
N THR A 65 -12.28 5.79 -5.24
CA THR A 65 -11.24 6.35 -6.13
C THR A 65 -11.64 7.73 -6.67
N ALA A 66 -12.94 7.93 -6.89
CA ALA A 66 -13.50 9.23 -7.27
C ALA A 66 -13.21 10.35 -6.24
N LYS A 67 -13.13 10.01 -4.96
CA LYS A 67 -12.76 10.94 -3.88
C LYS A 67 -11.24 11.14 -3.83
N ALA A 68 -10.48 10.05 -3.91
CA ALA A 68 -9.02 10.10 -3.93
C ALA A 68 -8.48 11.01 -5.06
N LYS A 69 -9.09 10.96 -6.25
CA LYS A 69 -8.74 11.82 -7.40
C LYS A 69 -8.94 13.33 -7.15
N ARG A 70 -9.71 13.73 -6.14
CA ARG A 70 -10.01 15.14 -5.82
C ARG A 70 -9.12 15.71 -4.70
N LEU A 71 -8.35 14.87 -4.04
CA LEU A 71 -7.39 15.24 -3.00
C LEU A 71 -6.02 15.46 -3.65
#